data_AF-A0A089HKR8-F1
#
_entry.id   AF-A0A089HKR8-F1
#
_cell.length_a   1.000
_cell.length_b   1.000
_cell.length_c   1.000
_cell.angle_alpha   90.00
_cell.angle_beta   90.00
_cell.angle_gamma   90.00
#
_symmetry.space_group_name_H-M   'P 1'
#
loop_
_entity.id
_entity.type
_entity.pdbx_description
1 polymer ?
#
loop_
_entity_poly.entity_id
_entity_poly.type
_entity_poly.pdbx_seq_one_letter_code
_entity_poly.pdbx_strand_id
1 'polypeptide(L)'
;MLHIRFKDGDLKNDMQIILNSPARCNQFVDKIVNVNHFSVFKLLYELKNEYLLHEPIPQSSFESMYSANPIEALSHFYLENVDTLDYWEWKHAGGTAELAIYYRKTNPDLSLIEAIEKAERSRAKQ
;
A
#
# COMPACT_ATOMS: atom_id res chain seq x y z
N MET A 1 6.09 9.46 -21.04
CA MET A 1 6.19 10.35 -19.86
C MET A 1 4.77 10.77 -19.50
N LEU A 2 4.11 10.01 -18.60
CA LEU A 2 2.75 10.33 -18.17
C LEU A 2 2.81 11.53 -17.21
N HIS A 3 2.16 12.62 -17.60
CA HIS A 3 1.91 13.78 -16.75
C HIS A 3 0.88 13.37 -15.69
N ILE A 4 1.33 12.79 -14.59
CA ILE A 4 0.46 12.59 -13.42
C ILE A 4 0.36 13.97 -12.74
N ARG A 5 -0.79 14.65 -12.95
CA ARG A 5 -1.16 15.79 -12.12
C ARG A 5 -1.59 15.23 -10.77
N PHE A 6 -0.65 15.10 -9.85
CA PHE A 6 -0.94 14.79 -8.45
C PHE A 6 -1.70 15.97 -7.85
N LYS A 7 -2.84 15.73 -7.21
CA LYS A 7 -3.47 16.75 -6.37
C LYS A 7 -2.76 16.69 -5.02
N ASP A 8 -2.51 17.83 -4.39
CA ASP A 8 -1.88 17.89 -3.06
C ASP A 8 -2.58 17.01 -2.00
N GLY A 9 -3.87 16.68 -2.22
CA GLY A 9 -4.63 15.74 -1.40
C GLY A 9 -4.14 14.29 -1.46
N ASP A 10 -3.63 13.84 -2.61
CA ASP A 10 -3.17 12.46 -2.80
C ASP A 10 -1.89 12.23 -1.99
N LEU A 11 -0.93 13.17 -2.09
CA LEU A 11 0.31 13.13 -1.32
C LEU A 11 0.06 13.15 0.19
N LYS A 12 -0.88 13.98 0.67
CA LYS A 12 -1.22 14.02 2.09
C LYS A 12 -1.74 12.68 2.60
N ASN A 13 -2.62 12.04 1.84
CA ASN A 13 -3.17 10.74 2.23
C ASN A 13 -2.10 9.66 2.22
N ASP A 14 -1.24 9.65 1.20
CA ASP A 14 -0.10 8.73 1.13
C ASP A 14 0.84 8.91 2.32
N MET A 15 1.14 10.16 2.70
CA MET A 15 1.94 10.44 3.90
C MET A 15 1.31 9.87 5.16
N GLN A 16 -0.01 9.99 5.34
CA GLN A 16 -0.70 9.46 6.52
C GLN A 16 -0.64 7.92 6.60
N ILE A 17 -0.75 7.24 5.47
CA ILE A 17 -0.71 5.78 5.40
C ILE A 17 0.72 5.25 5.55
N ILE A 18 1.69 5.86 4.86
CA ILE A 18 3.08 5.39 4.84
C ILE A 18 3.80 5.77 6.13
N LEU A 19 3.62 7.01 6.60
CA LEU A 19 4.22 7.54 7.84
C LEU A 19 3.30 7.35 9.05
N ASN A 20 2.67 6.17 9.15
CA ASN A 20 1.64 5.85 10.14
C ASN A 20 2.15 5.65 11.59
N SER A 21 3.39 6.02 11.88
CA SER A 21 3.93 5.98 13.25
C SER A 21 4.92 7.12 13.49
N PRO A 22 5.13 7.54 14.76
CA PRO A 22 6.13 8.56 15.09
C PRO A 22 7.53 8.21 14.60
N ALA A 23 7.90 6.92 14.64
CA ALA A 23 9.20 6.46 14.17
C ALA A 23 9.38 6.70 12.66
N ARG A 24 8.38 6.37 11.86
CA ARG A 24 8.40 6.58 10.39
C ARG A 24 8.37 8.06 10.03
N CYS A 25 7.60 8.87 10.76
CA CYS A 25 7.63 10.33 10.62
C CYS A 25 9.02 10.89 10.90
N ASN A 26 9.64 10.50 12.00
CA ASN A 26 10.98 10.96 12.38
C ASN A 26 12.01 10.55 11.32
N GLN A 27 11.96 9.30 10.84
CA GLN A 27 12.86 8.84 9.78
C GLN A 27 12.70 9.64 8.48
N PHE A 28 11.46 9.97 8.10
CA PHE A 28 11.21 10.84 6.94
C PHE A 28 11.82 12.23 7.14
N VAL A 29 11.60 12.84 8.32
CA VAL A 29 12.15 14.18 8.67
C VAL A 29 13.68 14.17 8.70
N ASP A 30 14.30 13.10 9.19
CA ASP A 30 15.75 12.97 9.26
C ASP A 30 16.39 12.78 7.87
N LYS A 31 15.68 12.14 6.93
CA LYS A 31 16.16 11.86 5.57
C LYS A 31 15.85 12.96 4.55
N ILE A 32 14.84 13.80 4.78
CA ILE A 32 14.42 14.82 3.80
C ILE A 32 15.40 16.00 3.77
N VAL A 33 16.12 16.15 2.64
CA VAL A 33 17.07 17.26 2.43
C VAL A 33 16.43 18.43 1.69
N ASN A 34 15.43 18.16 0.85
CA ASN A 34 14.77 19.17 0.02
C ASN A 34 13.25 18.95 0.05
N VAL A 35 12.51 19.99 0.45
CA VAL A 35 11.06 19.93 0.70
C VAL A 35 10.20 20.22 -0.53
N ASN A 36 10.78 20.29 -1.72
CA ASN A 36 9.98 20.39 -2.95
C ASN A 36 9.16 19.09 -3.17
N HIS A 37 8.04 19.23 -3.88
CA HIS A 37 7.07 18.16 -4.12
C HIS A 37 7.71 16.86 -4.67
N PHE A 38 8.61 16.97 -5.66
CA PHE A 38 9.23 15.79 -6.26
C PHE A 38 10.14 15.05 -5.28
N SER A 39 10.95 15.79 -4.51
CA SER A 39 11.83 15.20 -3.50
C SER A 39 11.05 14.54 -2.37
N VAL A 40 9.96 15.17 -1.92
CA VAL A 40 9.05 14.59 -0.91
C VAL A 40 8.42 13.29 -1.41
N PHE A 41 7.84 13.30 -2.61
CA PHE A 41 7.22 12.11 -3.20
C PHE A 41 8.23 10.98 -3.38
N LYS A 42 9.40 11.28 -3.94
CA LYS A 42 10.47 10.30 -4.14
C LYS A 42 10.86 9.62 -2.82
N LEU A 43 11.18 10.40 -1.79
CA LEU A 43 11.56 9.85 -0.49
C LEU A 43 10.43 9.04 0.14
N LEU A 44 9.19 9.52 0.04
CA LEU A 44 8.03 8.83 0.62
C LEU A 44 7.87 7.42 0.05
N TYR A 45 7.99 7.25 -1.28
CA TYR A 45 7.86 5.94 -1.92
C TYR A 45 9.11 5.06 -1.76
N GLU A 46 10.31 5.65 -1.64
CA GLU A 46 11.50 4.90 -1.23
C GLU A 46 11.30 4.29 0.17
N LEU A 47 10.79 5.08 1.12
CA LEU A 47 10.49 4.60 2.47
C LEU A 47 9.33 3.60 2.50
N LYS A 48 8.28 3.79 1.69
CA LYS A 48 7.21 2.79 1.53
C LYS A 48 7.78 1.41 1.23
N ASN A 49 8.67 1.31 0.24
CA ASN A 49 9.26 0.04 -0.15
C ASN A 49 10.19 -0.52 0.95
N GLU A 50 10.97 0.35 1.60
CA GLU A 50 11.80 -0.03 2.77
C GLU A 50 10.94 -0.66 3.88
N TYR A 51 9.78 -0.04 4.18
CA TYR A 51 8.85 -0.54 5.19
C TYR A 51 8.16 -1.84 4.79
N LEU A 52 7.72 -1.98 3.53
CA LEU A 52 7.11 -3.21 3.04
C LEU A 52 8.09 -4.39 3.13
N LEU A 53 9.38 -4.14 2.88
CA LEU A 53 10.42 -5.17 2.89
C LEU A 53 10.93 -5.52 4.30
N HIS A 54 11.15 -4.53 5.16
CA HIS A 54 11.85 -4.71 6.43
C HIS A 54 10.96 -4.62 7.67
N GLU A 55 9.82 -3.95 7.55
CA GLU A 55 8.84 -3.76 8.64
C GLU A 55 7.42 -4.17 8.23
N PRO A 56 7.21 -5.35 7.63
CA PRO A 56 5.89 -5.76 7.21
C PRO A 56 4.98 -5.95 8.42
N ILE A 57 3.71 -5.53 8.29
CA ILE A 57 2.69 -5.89 9.28
C ILE A 57 2.65 -7.42 9.43
N PRO A 58 2.66 -7.97 10.66
CA PRO A 58 2.57 -9.42 10.87
C PRO A 58 1.33 -10.02 10.22
N GLN A 59 1.44 -11.23 9.67
CA GLN A 59 0.34 -11.91 8.98
C GLN A 59 -0.92 -12.00 9.86
N SER A 60 -0.77 -12.41 11.12
CA SER A 60 -1.88 -12.52 12.07
C SER A 60 -2.54 -11.16 12.37
N SER A 61 -1.74 -10.09 12.48
CA SER A 61 -2.26 -8.73 12.65
C SER A 61 -3.07 -8.30 11.43
N PHE A 62 -2.58 -8.57 10.22
CA PHE A 62 -3.30 -8.29 8.98
C PHE A 62 -4.61 -9.07 8.88
N GLU A 63 -4.61 -10.39 9.14
CA GLU A 63 -5.82 -11.22 9.10
C GLU A 63 -6.87 -10.75 10.11
N SER A 64 -6.43 -10.37 11.32
CA SER A 64 -7.29 -9.80 12.35
C SER A 64 -7.90 -8.46 11.91
N MET A 65 -7.10 -7.56 11.35
CA MET A 65 -7.59 -6.29 10.80
C MET A 65 -8.56 -6.54 9.65
N TYR A 66 -8.21 -7.44 8.72
CA TYR A 66 -9.01 -7.71 7.52
C TYR A 66 -10.40 -8.24 7.86
N SER A 67 -10.49 -9.04 8.92
CA SER A 67 -11.76 -9.57 9.42
C SER A 67 -12.67 -8.48 10.02
N ALA A 68 -12.10 -7.41 10.57
CA ALA A 68 -12.83 -6.31 11.18
C ALA A 68 -13.13 -5.17 10.19
N ASN A 69 -12.12 -4.77 9.41
CA ASN A 69 -12.17 -3.70 8.42
C ASN A 69 -11.19 -4.00 7.26
N PRO A 70 -11.66 -4.61 6.17
CA PRO A 70 -10.78 -5.03 5.08
C PRO A 70 -10.17 -3.87 4.30
N ILE A 71 -10.84 -2.71 4.23
CA ILE A 71 -10.31 -1.52 3.56
C ILE A 71 -9.08 -1.03 4.33
N GLU A 72 -9.23 -0.80 5.63
CA GLU A 72 -8.11 -0.37 6.49
C GLU A 72 -6.98 -1.41 6.51
N ALA A 73 -7.33 -2.69 6.59
CA ALA A 73 -6.34 -3.76 6.52
C ALA A 73 -5.52 -3.71 5.23
N LEU A 74 -6.17 -3.55 4.07
CA LEU A 74 -5.49 -3.45 2.78
C LEU A 74 -4.65 -2.16 2.70
N SER A 75 -5.15 -1.03 3.19
CA SER A 75 -4.38 0.23 3.24
C SER A 75 -3.09 0.07 4.03
N HIS A 76 -3.16 -0.55 5.21
CA HIS A 76 -1.98 -0.78 6.05
C HIS A 76 -1.06 -1.88 5.49
N PHE A 77 -1.61 -2.86 4.79
CA PHE A 77 -0.87 -4.00 4.26
C PHE A 77 -0.05 -3.63 3.02
N TYR A 78 -0.62 -2.81 2.13
CA TYR A 78 0.03 -2.32 0.91
C TYR A 78 0.70 -0.95 1.10
N LEU A 79 0.46 -0.28 2.24
CA LEU A 79 0.84 1.12 2.47
C LEU A 79 0.35 2.02 1.32
N GLU A 80 -0.92 1.84 0.96
CA GLU A 80 -1.62 2.55 -0.10
C GLU A 80 -2.94 3.10 0.43
N ASN A 81 -3.43 4.18 -0.17
CA ASN A 81 -4.76 4.68 0.15
C ASN A 81 -5.81 3.83 -0.56
N VAL A 82 -6.33 2.82 0.13
CA VAL A 82 -7.39 1.95 -0.38
C VAL A 82 -8.73 2.54 -0.01
N ASP A 83 -9.59 2.74 -1.01
CA ASP A 83 -10.96 3.19 -0.81
C ASP A 83 -11.99 2.06 -1.01
N THR A 84 -13.27 2.44 -1.02
CA THR A 84 -14.37 1.48 -1.17
C THR A 84 -14.39 0.85 -2.56
N LEU A 85 -14.04 1.62 -3.60
CA LEU A 85 -14.01 1.14 -4.97
C LEU A 85 -12.87 0.13 -5.15
N ASP A 86 -11.67 0.45 -4.67
CA ASP A 86 -10.52 -0.45 -4.73
C ASP A 86 -10.82 -1.80 -4.05
N TYR A 87 -11.47 -1.76 -2.88
CA TYR A 87 -11.87 -2.98 -2.17
C TYR A 87 -12.92 -3.79 -2.94
N TRP A 88 -13.88 -3.13 -3.61
CA TRP A 88 -14.85 -3.83 -4.43
C TRP A 88 -14.20 -4.50 -5.64
N GLU A 89 -13.24 -3.83 -6.29
CA GLU A 89 -12.45 -4.42 -7.38
C GLU A 89 -11.66 -5.64 -6.89
N TRP A 90 -10.98 -5.51 -5.75
CA TRP A 90 -10.30 -6.63 -5.10
C TRP A 90 -11.24 -7.81 -4.82
N LYS A 91 -12.41 -7.55 -4.23
CA LYS A 91 -13.41 -8.60 -3.99
C LYS A 91 -13.94 -9.21 -5.28
N HIS A 92 -14.20 -8.40 -6.30
CA HIS A 92 -14.66 -8.89 -7.59
C HIS A 92 -13.59 -9.75 -8.28
N ALA A 93 -12.31 -9.45 -8.11
CA ALA A 93 -11.21 -10.25 -8.62
C ALA A 93 -11.05 -11.61 -7.91
N GLY A 94 -11.82 -11.89 -6.85
CA GLY A 94 -11.68 -13.09 -6.01
C GLY A 94 -10.73 -12.89 -4.82
N GLY A 95 -10.47 -11.63 -4.46
CA GLY A 95 -9.56 -11.23 -3.41
C GLY A 95 -9.93 -11.72 -2.00
N THR A 96 -8.95 -12.30 -1.32
CA THR A 96 -9.04 -12.73 0.08
C THR A 96 -7.79 -12.32 0.87
N ALA A 97 -7.85 -12.36 2.20
CA ALA A 97 -6.67 -12.08 3.02
C ALA A 97 -5.51 -13.04 2.68
N GLU A 98 -5.82 -14.33 2.53
CA GLU A 98 -4.85 -15.37 2.19
C GLU A 98 -4.19 -15.11 0.84
N LEU A 99 -4.97 -14.63 -0.14
CA LEU A 99 -4.46 -14.29 -1.45
C LEU A 99 -3.52 -13.08 -1.42
N ALA A 100 -3.87 -12.03 -0.66
CA ALA A 100 -3.01 -10.86 -0.46
C ALA A 100 -1.68 -11.26 0.22
N ILE A 101 -1.75 -12.12 1.24
CA ILE A 101 -0.58 -12.68 1.92
C ILE A 101 0.30 -13.48 0.96
N TYR A 102 -0.32 -14.35 0.15
CA TYR A 102 0.40 -15.14 -0.84
C TYR A 102 1.13 -14.24 -1.85
N TYR A 103 0.44 -13.24 -2.39
CA TYR A 103 1.03 -12.29 -3.33
C TYR A 103 2.19 -11.51 -2.71
N ARG A 104 2.05 -11.01 -1.48
CA ARG A 104 3.11 -10.28 -0.80
C ARG A 104 4.33 -11.16 -0.49
N LYS A 105 4.14 -12.45 -0.18
CA LYS A 105 5.27 -13.40 -0.04
C LYS A 105 6.04 -13.58 -1.35
N THR A 106 5.37 -13.47 -2.49
CA THR A 106 6.03 -13.60 -3.81
C THR A 106 6.66 -12.29 -4.31
N ASN A 107 6.08 -11.15 -3.96
CA ASN A 107 6.58 -9.83 -4.31
C ASN A 107 6.15 -8.84 -3.21
N PRO A 108 7.04 -8.47 -2.28
CA PRO A 108 6.72 -7.57 -1.15
C PRO A 108 6.27 -6.17 -1.58
N ASP A 109 6.76 -5.68 -2.71
CA ASP A 109 6.51 -4.33 -3.23
C ASP A 109 5.32 -4.28 -4.21
N LEU A 110 4.60 -5.39 -4.37
CA LEU A 110 3.41 -5.46 -5.22
C LEU A 110 2.34 -4.49 -4.72
N SER A 111 1.85 -3.61 -5.59
CA SER A 111 0.72 -2.72 -5.28
C SER A 111 -0.61 -3.47 -5.20
N LEU A 112 -1.63 -2.86 -4.58
CA LEU A 112 -2.97 -3.45 -4.57
C LEU A 112 -3.52 -3.59 -5.99
N ILE A 113 -3.30 -2.62 -6.88
CA ILE A 113 -3.76 -2.68 -8.27
C ILE A 113 -3.15 -3.89 -8.99
N GLU A 114 -1.84 -4.10 -8.87
CA GLU A 114 -1.19 -5.28 -9.45
C GLU A 114 -1.69 -6.59 -8.82
N ALA A 115 -2.03 -6.57 -7.52
CA ALA A 115 -2.65 -7.71 -6.85
C ALA A 115 -4.04 -8.03 -7.42
N ILE A 116 -4.87 -7.01 -7.66
CA ILE A 116 -6.19 -7.12 -8.30
C ILE A 116 -6.03 -7.73 -9.70
N GLU A 117 -5.19 -7.15 -10.55
CA GLU A 117 -4.96 -7.66 -11.90
C GLU A 117 -4.50 -9.13 -11.90
N LYS A 118 -3.64 -9.51 -10.94
CA LYS A 118 -3.15 -10.88 -10.81
C LYS A 118 -4.25 -11.83 -10.35
N ALA A 119 -5.14 -11.40 -9.46
CA ALA A 119 -6.29 -12.16 -9.01
C ALA A 119 -7.29 -12.38 -10.17
N GLU A 120 -7.61 -11.34 -10.94
CA GLU A 120 -8.49 -11.44 -12.11
C GLU A 120 -7.96 -12.43 -13.15
N ARG A 121 -6.66 -12.35 -13.49
CA ARG A 121 -6.02 -13.28 -14.43
C ARG A 121 -6.01 -14.72 -13.93
N SER A 122 -5.95 -14.92 -12.62
CA SER A 122 -5.98 -16.25 -12.00
C SER A 122 -7.40 -16.83 -12.03
N ARG A 123 -8.41 -15.99 -11.78
CA ARG A 123 -9.83 -16.34 -11.84
C ARG A 123 -10.28 -16.67 -13.27
N ALA A 124 -9.82 -15.94 -14.27
CA ALA A 124 -10.19 -16.17 -15.68
C ALA A 124 -9.64 -17.50 -16.26
N LYS A 125 -8.73 -18.17 -15.55
CA LYS A 125 -8.15 -19.47 -15.94
C LYS A 125 -8.87 -20.67 -15.29
N GLN A 126 -9.82 -20.42 -14.39
CA GLN A 126 -10.65 -21.43 -13.74
C GLN A 126 -11.99 -21.56 -14.46
#